data_AF-A0A1J4SGA9-F1
#
_entry.id   AF-A0A1J4SGA9-F1
#
_cell.length_a   1.000
_cell.length_b   1.000
_cell.length_c   1.000
_cell.angle_alpha   90.00
_cell.angle_beta   90.00
_cell.angle_gamma   90.00
#
_symmetry.space_group_name_H-M   'P 1'
#
loop_
_entity.id
_entity.type
_entity.pdbx_description
1 polymer ?
#
loop_
_entity_poly.entity_id
_entity_poly.type
_entity_poly.pdbx_seq_one_letter_code
_entity_poly.pdbx_strand_id
1 'polypeptide(L)'
;MTKTRLDILLTERGLAESRAKAQALIMAGQVRVNGQTTLRPATAVSSESALSVDSGPRFVSRGGEKLDAALEAFALDARGLTCADVGASTGGFTDCLLQRGAAKVYAIDVGKGILHWKLRTDPRVVVMEQTNARFVESLPEPVSLVTMDASFISLRVLLPVVKRWFSVAERKTKACPEPSRREERSDVIALIKPQFEAGKKDVARGQGVIRDPAIHKQVLLDVLAFAQNEGFGLRGLVRSPLLGPKGNVEFLAWLDLEGQSQSEELRLLDAGVQRAEKKIKALEIQYQLKTPDFIAKYENNELEETVEFAEWIGEFRLLTRMREKAETLRNESCEDIPALVEAVLAIPPS
;
A
#
# COMPACT_ATOMS: atom_id res chain seq x y z
N MET A 1 50.73 -6.16 15.92
CA MET A 1 49.53 -5.71 15.19
C MET A 1 49.96 -4.81 14.06
N THR A 2 49.66 -5.20 12.82
CA THR A 2 49.89 -4.38 11.63
C THR A 2 48.99 -3.15 11.69
N LYS A 3 49.60 -1.96 11.63
CA LYS A 3 48.87 -0.70 11.51
C LYS A 3 48.88 -0.25 10.05
N THR A 4 47.70 0.00 9.49
CA THR A 4 47.52 0.46 8.11
C THR A 4 46.90 1.86 8.14
N ARG A 5 47.17 2.67 7.11
CA ARG A 5 46.50 3.97 6.99
C ARG A 5 45.01 3.76 6.75
N LEU A 6 44.18 4.58 7.40
CA LEU A 6 42.73 4.50 7.33
C LEU A 6 42.20 4.59 5.89
N ASP A 7 42.76 5.47 5.05
CA ASP A 7 42.37 5.60 3.63
C ASP A 7 42.61 4.32 2.81
N ILE A 8 43.74 3.65 3.07
CA ILE A 8 44.09 2.38 2.45
C ILE A 8 43.17 1.28 2.96
N LEU A 9 43.00 1.18 4.29
CA LEU A 9 42.21 0.13 4.93
C LEU A 9 40.73 0.18 4.54
N LEU A 10 40.13 1.38 4.36
CA LEU A 10 38.77 1.52 3.85
C LEU A 10 38.63 0.98 2.42
N THR A 11 39.63 1.23 1.57
CA THR A 11 39.62 0.77 0.18
C THR A 11 39.83 -0.74 0.10
N GLU A 12 40.80 -1.28 0.85
CA GLU A 12 41.10 -2.71 0.94
C GLU A 12 39.90 -3.54 1.45
N ARG A 13 39.10 -2.96 2.35
CA ARG A 13 37.87 -3.60 2.86
C ARG A 13 36.62 -3.32 2.02
N GLY A 14 36.74 -2.65 0.87
CA GLY A 14 35.61 -2.35 -0.01
C GLY A 14 34.60 -1.34 0.57
N LEU A 15 34.95 -0.62 1.63
CA LEU A 15 34.11 0.44 2.23
C LEU A 15 34.19 1.76 1.45
N ALA A 16 35.12 1.87 0.51
CA ALA A 16 35.20 2.95 -0.46
C ALA A 16 35.70 2.41 -1.81
N GLU A 17 35.08 2.86 -2.90
CA GLU A 17 35.39 2.43 -4.28
C GLU A 17 36.81 2.79 -4.74
N SER A 18 37.41 3.80 -4.11
CA SER A 18 38.78 4.23 -4.39
C SER A 18 39.38 4.94 -3.19
N ARG A 19 40.71 5.02 -3.17
CA ARG A 19 41.44 5.75 -2.13
C ARG A 19 41.06 7.23 -2.08
N ALA A 20 40.79 7.86 -3.22
CA ALA A 20 40.36 9.26 -3.28
C ALA A 20 38.98 9.45 -2.62
N LYS A 21 38.04 8.52 -2.87
CA LYS A 21 36.73 8.53 -2.23
C LYS A 21 36.82 8.25 -0.74
N ALA A 22 37.70 7.33 -0.33
CA ALA A 22 38.01 7.07 1.08
C ALA A 22 38.49 8.34 1.80
N GLN A 23 39.41 9.10 1.19
CA GLN A 23 39.89 10.37 1.75
C GLN A 23 38.78 11.41 1.89
N ALA A 24 37.92 11.55 0.88
CA ALA A 24 36.79 12.47 0.92
C ALA A 24 35.81 12.13 2.05
N LEU A 25 35.44 10.85 2.21
CA LEU A 25 34.56 10.36 3.28
C LEU A 25 35.16 10.64 4.67
N ILE A 26 36.46 10.35 4.85
CA ILE A 26 37.16 10.61 6.12
C ILE A 26 37.14 12.12 6.44
N MET A 27 37.50 12.96 5.48
CA MET A 27 37.54 14.41 5.67
C MET A 27 36.15 15.01 5.91
N ALA A 28 35.10 14.41 5.34
CA ALA A 28 33.72 14.78 5.57
C ALA A 28 33.18 14.33 6.94
N GLY A 29 33.98 13.64 7.77
CA GLY A 29 33.53 13.13 9.07
C GLY A 29 32.62 11.91 8.98
N GLN A 30 32.56 11.28 7.81
CA GLN A 30 31.70 10.15 7.50
C GLN A 30 32.36 8.80 7.83
N VAL A 31 33.50 8.76 8.53
CA VAL A 31 34.16 7.49 8.86
C VAL A 31 34.34 7.37 10.36
N ARG A 32 33.90 6.23 10.91
CA ARG A 32 34.13 5.86 12.31
C ARG A 32 35.09 4.69 12.43
N VAL A 33 36.03 4.81 13.36
CA VAL A 33 36.98 3.78 13.76
C VAL A 33 36.64 3.42 15.20
N ASN A 34 36.22 2.18 15.47
CA ASN A 34 35.75 1.73 16.77
C ASN A 34 34.69 2.68 17.38
N GLY A 35 33.76 3.17 16.55
CA GLY A 35 32.70 4.10 16.94
C GLY A 35 33.10 5.58 17.03
N GLN A 36 34.38 5.93 16.87
CA GLN A 36 34.85 7.33 16.92
C GLN A 36 35.09 7.92 15.53
N THR A 37 34.59 9.13 15.29
CA THR A 37 34.83 9.86 14.04
C THR A 37 36.31 10.19 13.88
N THR A 38 36.87 9.84 12.73
CA THR A 38 38.26 10.19 12.37
C THR A 38 38.25 11.09 11.13
N LEU A 39 38.96 12.21 11.19
CA LEU A 39 39.02 13.21 10.10
C LEU A 39 40.32 13.20 9.30
N ARG A 40 41.30 12.37 9.71
CA ARG A 40 42.65 12.35 9.13
C ARG A 40 42.85 11.08 8.31
N PRO A 41 42.93 11.15 6.97
CA PRO A 41 43.02 9.95 6.13
C PRO A 41 44.27 9.10 6.36
N ALA A 42 45.39 9.73 6.74
CA ALA A 42 46.65 9.06 7.02
C ALA A 42 46.75 8.46 8.44
N THR A 43 45.67 8.48 9.24
CA THR A 43 45.69 7.91 10.59
C THR A 43 46.03 6.42 10.53
N ALA A 44 47.06 6.02 11.27
CA ALA A 44 47.46 4.62 11.38
C ALA A 44 46.53 3.90 12.38
N VAL A 45 45.70 3.00 11.85
CA VAL A 45 44.71 2.23 12.60
C VAL A 45 45.05 0.73 12.54
N SER A 46 44.56 -0.06 13.49
CA SER A 46 44.77 -1.50 13.46
C SER A 46 44.07 -2.12 12.25
N SER A 47 44.69 -3.11 11.61
CA SER A 47 44.04 -3.92 10.57
C SER A 47 42.79 -4.65 11.05
N GLU A 48 42.56 -4.72 12.37
CA GLU A 48 41.39 -5.33 13.02
C GLU A 48 40.37 -4.30 13.55
N SER A 49 40.62 -2.99 13.40
CA SER A 49 39.69 -1.96 13.89
C SER A 49 38.32 -2.10 13.22
N ALA A 50 37.23 -1.97 13.99
CA ALA A 50 35.89 -1.88 13.43
C ALA A 50 35.76 -0.55 12.65
N LEU A 51 35.42 -0.64 11.36
CA LEU A 51 35.26 0.53 10.50
C LEU A 51 33.81 0.61 10.05
N SER A 52 33.23 1.81 10.10
CA SER A 52 31.97 2.11 9.46
C SER A 52 32.07 3.41 8.69
N VAL A 53 31.35 3.47 7.56
CA VAL A 53 31.21 4.67 6.74
C VAL A 53 29.76 5.12 6.84
N ASP A 54 29.57 6.33 7.31
CA ASP A 54 28.30 7.04 7.37
C ASP A 54 27.98 7.55 5.96
N SER A 55 27.22 6.78 5.18
CA SER A 55 26.91 7.10 3.78
C SER A 55 25.98 8.31 3.60
N GLY A 56 25.68 9.03 4.69
CA GLY A 56 24.63 10.03 4.73
C GLY A 56 23.23 9.40 4.69
N PRO A 57 22.19 10.23 4.75
CA PRO A 57 20.82 9.73 4.64
C PRO A 57 20.59 9.13 3.25
N ARG A 58 20.04 7.91 3.21
CA ARG A 58 19.74 7.19 1.95
C ARG A 58 18.78 7.96 1.05
N PHE A 59 17.84 8.67 1.66
CA PHE A 59 16.85 9.50 0.97
C PHE A 59 17.02 10.97 1.34
N VAL A 60 16.56 11.88 0.48
CA VAL A 60 16.59 13.33 0.75
C VAL A 60 15.85 13.76 2.01
N SER A 61 14.96 12.92 2.57
CA SER A 61 14.32 13.15 3.85
C SER A 61 13.93 11.85 4.54
N ARG A 62 13.65 11.93 5.84
CA ARG A 62 13.16 10.80 6.66
C ARG A 62 11.86 10.17 6.14
N GLY A 63 11.12 10.87 5.29
CA GLY A 63 9.94 10.31 4.64
C GLY A 63 10.28 9.07 3.81
N GLY A 64 11.44 9.06 3.13
CA GLY A 64 11.84 7.94 2.29
C GLY A 64 11.92 6.61 3.07
N GLU A 65 12.44 6.63 4.30
CA GLU A 65 12.51 5.44 5.16
C GLU A 65 11.13 4.86 5.51
N LYS A 66 10.10 5.72 5.62
CA LYS A 66 8.74 5.26 5.90
C LYS A 66 8.15 4.50 4.72
N LEU A 67 8.31 5.05 3.52
CA LEU A 67 7.82 4.41 2.30
C LEU A 67 8.62 3.15 1.99
N ASP A 68 9.94 3.18 2.18
CA ASP A 68 10.81 2.03 1.94
C ASP A 68 10.41 0.83 2.80
N ALA A 69 10.19 1.05 4.10
CA ALA A 69 9.72 0.03 5.02
C ALA A 69 8.31 -0.50 4.65
N ALA A 70 7.42 0.37 4.17
CA ALA A 70 6.10 -0.06 3.72
C ALA A 70 6.17 -0.92 2.45
N LEU A 71 6.96 -0.50 1.45
CA LEU A 71 7.17 -1.27 0.22
C LEU A 71 7.78 -2.65 0.51
N GLU A 72 8.71 -2.74 1.46
CA GLU A 72 9.26 -4.02 1.93
C GLU A 72 8.22 -4.89 2.63
N ALA A 73 7.49 -4.32 3.60
CA ALA A 73 6.50 -5.06 4.36
C ALA A 73 5.34 -5.57 3.49
N PHE A 74 4.96 -4.81 2.46
CA PHE A 74 3.91 -5.19 1.51
C PHE A 74 4.42 -6.00 0.31
N ALA A 75 5.73 -6.23 0.21
CA ALA A 75 6.36 -6.83 -0.97
C ALA A 75 5.94 -6.15 -2.30
N LEU A 76 5.74 -4.83 -2.27
CA LEU A 76 5.27 -4.05 -3.41
C LEU A 76 6.46 -3.52 -4.23
N ASP A 77 6.51 -3.87 -5.52
CA ASP A 77 7.55 -3.39 -6.44
C ASP A 77 7.07 -2.16 -7.23
N ALA A 78 7.85 -1.07 -7.15
CA ALA A 78 7.63 0.17 -7.89
C ALA A 78 8.35 0.21 -9.25
N ARG A 79 9.13 -0.83 -9.58
CA ARG A 79 9.97 -0.87 -10.78
C ARG A 79 9.16 -0.71 -12.05
N GLY A 80 9.57 0.26 -12.87
CA GLY A 80 8.95 0.51 -14.17
C GLY A 80 7.56 1.14 -14.11
N LEU A 81 7.05 1.47 -12.91
CA LEU A 81 5.74 2.08 -12.73
C LEU A 81 5.79 3.60 -12.95
N THR A 82 4.68 4.15 -13.46
CA THR A 82 4.37 5.57 -13.38
C THR A 82 3.65 5.82 -12.06
N CYS A 83 4.24 6.66 -11.21
CA CYS A 83 3.76 6.91 -9.85
C CYS A 83 3.30 8.37 -9.67
N ALA A 84 2.47 8.63 -8.66
CA ALA A 84 2.23 9.98 -8.15
C ALA A 84 2.51 10.04 -6.65
N ASP A 85 3.21 11.09 -6.21
CA ASP A 85 3.54 11.36 -4.81
C ASP A 85 2.79 12.60 -4.34
N VAL A 86 1.74 12.40 -3.54
CA VAL A 86 0.86 13.46 -3.02
C VAL A 86 1.40 13.96 -1.69
N GLY A 87 1.80 15.23 -1.66
CA GLY A 87 2.50 15.83 -0.52
C GLY A 87 4.00 15.57 -0.58
N ALA A 88 4.59 15.64 -1.78
CA ALA A 88 5.99 15.29 -2.03
C ALA A 88 6.98 16.02 -1.09
N SER A 89 6.66 17.24 -0.66
CA SER A 89 7.46 18.04 0.27
C SER A 89 8.91 18.18 -0.22
N THR A 90 9.89 17.85 0.62
CA THR A 90 11.31 17.79 0.26
C THR A 90 11.64 16.66 -0.73
N GLY A 91 10.75 15.69 -0.90
CA GLY A 91 10.80 14.63 -1.89
C GLY A 91 11.23 13.25 -1.36
N GLY A 92 11.03 12.97 -0.06
CA GLY A 92 11.47 11.70 0.54
C GLY A 92 10.83 10.47 -0.12
N PHE A 93 9.51 10.49 -0.32
CA PHE A 93 8.77 9.41 -0.98
C PHE A 93 9.15 9.32 -2.47
N THR A 94 9.18 10.46 -3.17
CA THR A 94 9.68 10.56 -4.55
C THR A 94 11.08 9.92 -4.71
N ASP A 95 12.06 10.25 -3.87
CA ASP A 95 13.41 9.67 -3.93
C ASP A 95 13.39 8.16 -3.67
N CYS A 96 12.56 7.70 -2.73
CA CYS A 96 12.37 6.27 -2.48
C CYS A 96 11.81 5.54 -3.70
N LEU A 97 10.75 6.05 -4.34
CA LEU A 97 10.17 5.49 -5.55
C LEU A 97 11.20 5.42 -6.69
N LEU A 98 11.97 6.48 -6.91
CA LEU A 98 13.00 6.53 -7.95
C LEU A 98 14.13 5.53 -7.69
N GLN A 99 14.56 5.37 -6.44
CA GLN A 99 15.58 4.38 -6.05
C GLN A 99 15.06 2.94 -6.14
N ARG A 100 13.75 2.73 -5.91
CA ARG A 100 13.03 1.46 -6.13
C ARG A 100 12.72 1.20 -7.62
N GLY A 101 13.12 2.09 -8.52
CA GLY A 101 13.09 1.86 -9.96
C GLY A 101 11.84 2.36 -10.67
N ALA A 102 11.06 3.27 -10.06
CA ALA A 102 9.95 3.93 -10.75
C ALA A 102 10.41 4.57 -12.07
N ALA A 103 9.62 4.40 -13.12
CA ALA A 103 9.90 4.95 -14.45
C ALA A 103 9.63 6.46 -14.50
N LYS A 104 8.59 6.91 -13.77
CA LYS A 104 8.15 8.30 -13.71
C LYS A 104 7.47 8.57 -12.37
N VAL A 105 7.64 9.77 -11.82
CA VAL A 105 6.96 10.21 -10.60
C VAL A 105 6.39 11.62 -10.77
N TYR A 106 5.08 11.78 -10.64
CA TYR A 106 4.44 13.09 -10.48
C TYR A 106 4.57 13.54 -9.02
N ALA A 107 5.47 14.49 -8.74
CA ALA A 107 5.69 15.02 -7.40
C ALA A 107 4.75 16.21 -7.16
N ILE A 108 3.65 15.99 -6.43
CA ILE A 108 2.55 16.95 -6.25
C ILE A 108 2.64 17.57 -4.87
N ASP A 109 2.76 18.90 -4.80
CA ASP A 109 2.79 19.62 -3.53
C ASP A 109 2.17 21.03 -3.64
N VAL A 110 1.60 21.50 -2.52
CA VAL A 110 1.07 22.87 -2.40
C VAL A 110 2.16 23.91 -2.18
N GLY A 111 3.32 23.50 -1.69
CA GLY A 111 4.49 24.33 -1.49
C GLY A 111 5.18 24.71 -2.80
N LYS A 112 6.12 25.66 -2.69
CA LYS A 112 6.93 26.15 -3.81
C LYS A 112 8.40 26.13 -3.42
N GLY A 113 9.25 25.61 -4.29
CA GLY A 113 10.70 25.60 -4.09
C GLY A 113 11.18 24.68 -2.98
N ILE A 114 10.37 23.71 -2.54
CA ILE A 114 10.70 22.84 -1.41
C ILE A 114 11.29 21.50 -1.82
N LEU A 115 10.99 21.04 -3.05
CA LEU A 115 11.52 19.78 -3.58
C LEU A 115 13.04 19.88 -3.75
N HIS A 116 13.76 18.88 -3.22
CA HIS A 116 15.22 18.84 -3.26
C HIS A 116 15.75 18.91 -4.70
N TRP A 117 16.83 19.68 -4.91
CA TRP A 117 17.39 19.96 -6.24
C TRP A 117 17.66 18.70 -7.08
N LYS A 118 18.27 17.68 -6.47
CA LYS A 118 18.51 16.36 -7.10
C LYS A 118 17.26 15.78 -7.77
N LEU A 119 16.10 15.91 -7.13
CA LEU A 119 14.84 15.36 -7.63
C LEU A 119 14.21 16.29 -8.66
N ARG A 120 14.31 17.61 -8.44
CA ARG A 120 13.83 18.61 -9.39
C ARG A 120 14.50 18.48 -10.76
N THR A 121 15.76 18.07 -10.80
CA THR A 121 16.50 17.90 -12.05
C THR A 121 16.51 16.46 -12.59
N ASP A 122 15.88 15.50 -11.89
CA ASP A 122 15.78 14.14 -12.39
C ASP A 122 14.75 14.08 -13.53
N PRO A 123 15.10 13.59 -14.74
CA PRO A 123 14.20 13.59 -15.90
C PRO A 123 12.96 12.70 -15.72
N ARG A 124 12.96 11.81 -14.71
CA ARG A 124 11.81 10.96 -14.38
C ARG A 124 10.79 11.67 -13.49
N VAL A 125 11.11 12.84 -12.95
CA VAL A 125 10.24 13.59 -12.03
C VAL A 125 9.50 14.69 -12.76
N VAL A 126 8.18 14.68 -12.65
CA VAL A 126 7.31 15.78 -13.09
C VAL A 126 6.94 16.59 -11.86
N VAL A 127 7.51 17.79 -11.75
CA VAL A 127 7.30 18.68 -10.59
C VAL A 127 5.97 19.42 -10.73
N MET A 128 5.06 19.19 -9.80
CA MET A 128 3.74 19.84 -9.71
C MET A 128 3.63 20.61 -8.38
N GLU A 129 4.39 21.71 -8.28
CA GLU A 129 4.36 22.62 -7.14
C GLU A 129 3.16 23.58 -7.20
N GLN A 130 2.86 24.23 -6.07
CA GLN A 130 1.69 25.11 -5.92
C GLN A 130 0.37 24.44 -6.36
N THR A 131 0.32 23.12 -6.31
CA THR A 131 -0.76 22.31 -6.83
C THR A 131 -1.45 21.61 -5.66
N ASN A 132 -2.69 22.00 -5.41
CA ASN A 132 -3.51 21.31 -4.42
C ASN A 132 -4.14 20.07 -5.04
N ALA A 133 -3.67 18.89 -4.62
CA ALA A 133 -4.12 17.59 -5.13
C ALA A 133 -5.65 17.43 -5.12
N ARG A 134 -6.37 18.11 -4.21
CA ARG A 134 -7.85 18.10 -4.15
C ARG A 134 -8.53 18.53 -5.45
N PHE A 135 -7.86 19.37 -6.24
CA PHE A 135 -8.40 19.99 -7.45
C PHE A 135 -7.76 19.43 -8.72
N VAL A 136 -6.90 18.40 -8.61
CA VAL A 136 -6.29 17.75 -9.78
C VAL A 136 -7.27 16.69 -10.30
N GLU A 137 -7.93 17.00 -11.41
CA GLU A 137 -8.95 16.12 -12.01
C GLU A 137 -8.33 14.90 -12.69
N SER A 138 -7.18 15.09 -13.34
CA SER A 138 -6.43 14.03 -14.03
C SER A 138 -4.94 14.38 -14.07
N LEU A 139 -4.13 13.34 -14.25
CA LEU A 139 -2.70 13.47 -14.54
C LEU A 139 -2.47 13.28 -16.05
N PRO A 140 -1.37 13.80 -16.62
CA PRO A 140 -1.09 13.68 -18.05
C PRO A 140 -1.08 12.24 -18.58
N GLU A 141 -0.66 11.29 -17.75
CA GLU A 141 -0.72 9.86 -18.00
C GLU A 141 -1.30 9.14 -16.78
N PRO A 142 -2.03 8.03 -16.96
CA PRO A 142 -2.48 7.22 -15.85
C PRO A 142 -1.33 6.71 -15.00
N VAL A 143 -1.54 6.65 -13.69
CA VAL A 143 -0.57 6.11 -12.74
C VAL A 143 -0.92 4.68 -12.35
N SER A 144 0.07 3.94 -11.88
CA SER A 144 -0.10 2.57 -11.34
C SER A 144 0.05 2.51 -9.83
N LEU A 145 0.72 3.50 -9.24
CA LEU A 145 0.93 3.62 -7.79
C LEU A 145 0.79 5.07 -7.36
N VAL A 146 0.00 5.33 -6.34
CA VAL A 146 -0.09 6.65 -5.67
C VAL A 146 0.42 6.53 -4.25
N THR A 147 1.35 7.40 -3.85
CA THR A 147 1.77 7.54 -2.45
C THR A 147 1.21 8.83 -1.86
N MET A 148 0.81 8.80 -0.58
CA MET A 148 0.18 9.95 0.07
C MET A 148 0.82 10.24 1.43
N ASP A 149 1.59 11.34 1.50
CA ASP A 149 2.19 11.89 2.73
C ASP A 149 1.76 13.35 2.96
N ALA A 150 0.48 13.65 2.75
CA ALA A 150 -0.05 14.98 2.96
C ALA A 150 -0.21 15.31 4.45
N SER A 151 -0.07 16.59 4.81
CA SER A 151 -0.28 17.09 6.18
C SER A 151 -1.41 18.12 6.20
N PHE A 152 -2.08 18.29 7.34
CA PHE A 152 -3.20 19.24 7.52
C PHE A 152 -4.43 18.97 6.63
N ILE A 153 -4.53 17.77 6.07
CA ILE A 153 -5.67 17.31 5.27
C ILE A 153 -5.95 15.85 5.61
N SER A 154 -7.23 15.48 5.63
CA SER A 154 -7.66 14.11 5.82
C SER A 154 -7.56 13.33 4.51
N LEU A 155 -7.16 12.07 4.59
CA LEU A 155 -7.19 11.10 3.49
C LEU A 155 -8.60 10.97 2.89
N ARG A 156 -9.66 11.19 3.69
CA ARG A 156 -11.05 11.14 3.21
C ARG A 156 -11.36 12.16 2.11
N VAL A 157 -10.59 13.25 2.05
CA VAL A 157 -10.71 14.26 0.99
C VAL A 157 -9.93 13.86 -0.26
N LEU A 158 -8.81 13.17 -0.09
CA LEU A 158 -7.88 12.88 -1.19
C LEU A 158 -8.18 11.55 -1.89
N LEU A 159 -8.62 10.52 -1.16
CA LEU A 159 -8.91 9.19 -1.73
C LEU A 159 -9.90 9.22 -2.92
N PRO A 160 -11.01 9.97 -2.88
CA PRO A 160 -11.92 10.07 -4.04
C PRO A 160 -11.28 10.76 -5.25
N VAL A 161 -10.28 11.61 -5.03
CA VAL A 161 -9.58 12.34 -6.09
C VAL A 161 -8.57 11.42 -6.77
N VAL A 162 -7.69 10.78 -6.01
CA VAL A 162 -6.62 9.93 -6.56
C VAL A 162 -7.17 8.71 -7.30
N LYS A 163 -8.36 8.23 -6.93
CA LYS A 163 -9.10 7.18 -7.66
C LYS A 163 -9.24 7.49 -9.16
N ARG A 164 -9.34 8.77 -9.54
CA ARG A 164 -9.52 9.22 -10.93
C ARG A 164 -8.23 9.25 -11.75
N TRP A 165 -7.06 9.08 -11.10
CA TRP A 165 -5.77 9.14 -11.78
C TRP A 165 -5.29 7.80 -12.33
N PHE A 166 -5.94 6.70 -11.93
CA PHE A 166 -5.68 5.37 -12.46
C PHE A 166 -6.33 5.19 -13.83
N SER A 167 -5.79 4.26 -14.62
CA SER A 167 -6.38 3.90 -15.91
C SER A 167 -7.79 3.34 -15.69
N VAL A 168 -8.77 3.92 -16.37
CA VAL A 168 -10.16 3.42 -16.40
C VAL A 168 -10.36 2.43 -17.55
N ALA A 169 -9.29 2.06 -18.27
CA ALA A 169 -9.35 1.24 -19.48
C ALA A 169 -10.07 -0.10 -19.22
N GLU A 170 -11.37 -0.10 -19.53
CA GLU A 170 -12.22 -1.24 -19.81
C GLU A 170 -12.12 -2.43 -18.83
N ARG A 171 -12.51 -2.19 -17.57
CA ARG A 171 -12.99 -3.26 -16.66
C ARG A 171 -14.19 -4.07 -17.19
N LYS A 172 -14.67 -3.81 -18.41
CA LYS A 172 -15.93 -4.34 -18.98
C LYS A 172 -15.80 -5.61 -19.82
N THR A 173 -14.63 -6.19 -20.03
CA THR A 173 -14.49 -7.39 -20.86
C THR A 173 -13.43 -8.35 -20.34
N LYS A 174 -13.67 -8.94 -19.16
CA LYS A 174 -13.07 -10.24 -18.79
C LYS A 174 -13.67 -11.32 -19.70
N ALA A 175 -13.17 -11.42 -20.93
CA ALA A 175 -13.45 -12.52 -21.83
C ALA A 175 -12.27 -12.78 -22.79
N CYS A 176 -11.03 -12.68 -22.32
CA CYS A 176 -9.85 -13.21 -23.03
C CYS A 176 -8.76 -13.57 -22.01
N PRO A 177 -8.34 -14.84 -21.89
CA PRO A 177 -7.21 -15.24 -21.08
C PRO A 177 -5.95 -15.14 -21.95
N GLU A 178 -5.34 -13.96 -22.02
CA GLU A 178 -3.98 -13.82 -22.55
C GLU A 178 -3.08 -13.26 -21.44
N PRO A 179 -2.05 -14.01 -20.99
CA PRO A 179 -1.26 -13.70 -19.79
C PRO A 179 -0.15 -12.64 -20.02
N SER A 180 -0.24 -11.81 -21.06
CA SER A 180 0.86 -10.91 -21.45
C SER A 180 0.63 -9.41 -21.22
N ARG A 181 -0.50 -8.99 -20.63
CA ARG A 181 -0.67 -7.60 -20.19
C ARG A 181 -0.11 -7.46 -18.78
N ARG A 182 0.91 -6.60 -18.61
CA ARG A 182 1.32 -6.08 -17.30
C ARG A 182 0.04 -5.79 -16.52
N GLU A 183 -0.15 -6.46 -15.39
CA GLU A 183 -1.29 -6.25 -14.49
C GLU A 183 -1.47 -4.74 -14.29
N GLU A 184 -2.64 -4.21 -14.68
CA GLU A 184 -2.95 -2.79 -14.54
C GLU A 184 -3.14 -2.47 -13.05
N ARG A 185 -2.02 -2.30 -12.35
CA ARG A 185 -1.99 -1.99 -10.93
C ARG A 185 -2.67 -0.66 -10.65
N SER A 186 -3.45 -0.64 -9.57
CA SER A 186 -4.16 0.54 -9.09
C SER A 186 -3.92 0.71 -7.59
N ASP A 187 -2.64 0.73 -7.20
CA ASP A 187 -2.20 0.70 -5.81
C ASP A 187 -2.13 2.11 -5.21
N VAL A 188 -2.48 2.21 -3.93
CA VAL A 188 -2.31 3.40 -3.12
C VAL A 188 -1.59 3.03 -1.82
N ILE A 189 -0.50 3.71 -1.50
CA ILE A 189 0.11 3.68 -0.17
C ILE A 189 -0.19 5.00 0.53
N ALA A 190 -1.04 4.95 1.55
CA ALA A 190 -1.48 6.13 2.28
C ALA A 190 -0.91 6.16 3.71
N LEU A 191 -0.22 7.25 4.06
CA LEU A 191 0.24 7.49 5.42
C LEU A 191 -0.89 8.11 6.25
N ILE A 192 -1.48 7.32 7.12
CA ILE A 192 -2.51 7.71 8.09
C ILE A 192 -1.82 8.40 9.28
N LYS A 193 -2.18 9.67 9.48
CA LYS A 193 -1.65 10.54 10.55
C LYS A 193 -2.76 10.86 11.54
N PRO A 194 -2.87 10.19 12.69
CA PRO A 194 -3.96 10.37 13.64
C PRO A 194 -4.23 11.83 14.04
N GLN A 195 -3.19 12.65 14.14
CA GLN A 195 -3.32 14.08 14.46
C GLN A 195 -4.07 14.92 13.41
N PHE A 196 -4.22 14.44 12.18
CA PHE A 196 -4.95 15.12 11.10
C PHE A 196 -6.29 14.45 10.76
N GLU A 197 -6.54 13.26 11.31
CA GLU A 197 -7.78 12.48 11.09
C GLU A 197 -8.71 12.54 12.31
N ALA A 198 -8.15 12.63 13.51
CA ALA A 198 -8.93 12.69 14.75
C ALA A 198 -9.71 14.01 14.88
N GLY A 199 -10.80 13.98 15.64
CA GLY A 199 -11.61 15.16 15.91
C GLY A 199 -10.83 16.27 16.63
N LYS A 200 -11.21 17.53 16.40
CA LYS A 200 -10.52 18.72 16.96
C LYS A 200 -10.34 18.67 18.49
N LYS A 201 -11.29 18.06 19.21
CA LYS A 201 -11.25 17.93 20.69
C LYS A 201 -10.11 17.03 21.16
N ASP A 202 -9.86 15.94 20.46
CA ASP A 202 -8.83 14.95 20.82
C ASP A 202 -7.42 15.46 20.51
N VAL A 203 -7.27 16.16 19.39
CA VAL A 203 -6.01 16.82 19.01
C VAL A 203 -5.62 17.92 20.00
N ALA A 204 -6.60 18.72 20.45
CA ALA A 204 -6.37 19.80 21.40
C ALA A 204 -5.92 19.30 22.77
N ARG A 205 -6.49 18.18 23.25
CA ARG A 205 -6.11 17.55 24.54
C ARG A 205 -4.64 17.12 24.55
N GLY A 206 -4.11 16.69 23.41
CA GLY A 206 -2.74 16.20 23.27
C GLY A 206 -1.71 17.25 22.81
N GLN A 207 -2.05 18.54 22.73
CA GLN A 207 -1.21 19.58 22.12
C GLN A 207 -0.73 19.22 20.70
N GLY A 208 -1.55 18.49 19.95
CA GLY A 208 -1.21 18.00 18.61
C GLY A 208 -0.47 16.66 18.57
N VAL A 209 -0.31 15.96 19.71
CA VAL A 209 0.23 14.60 19.80
C VAL A 209 -0.83 13.63 20.32
N ILE A 210 -1.22 12.66 19.49
CA ILE A 210 -2.17 11.61 19.87
C ILE A 210 -1.39 10.43 20.45
N ARG A 211 -1.53 10.20 21.76
CA ARG A 211 -0.86 9.09 22.47
C ARG A 211 -1.78 7.92 22.81
N ASP A 212 -3.09 8.17 22.87
CA ASP A 212 -4.08 7.20 23.29
C ASP A 212 -4.29 6.13 22.19
N PRO A 213 -3.97 4.85 22.45
CA PRO A 213 -4.17 3.77 21.48
C PRO A 213 -5.62 3.59 21.05
N ALA A 214 -6.60 3.93 21.91
CA ALA A 214 -8.02 3.86 21.55
C ALA A 214 -8.36 4.88 20.46
N ILE A 215 -7.73 6.06 20.50
CA ILE A 215 -7.90 7.09 19.46
C ILE A 215 -7.20 6.64 18.16
N HIS A 216 -6.03 6.02 18.24
CA HIS A 216 -5.37 5.42 17.06
C HIS A 216 -6.28 4.38 16.41
N LYS A 217 -6.83 3.46 17.20
CA LYS A 217 -7.78 2.43 16.74
C LYS A 217 -8.98 3.06 16.05
N GLN A 218 -9.63 4.03 16.68
CA GLN A 218 -10.81 4.69 16.10
C GLN A 218 -10.48 5.36 14.77
N VAL A 219 -9.37 6.12 14.70
CA VAL A 219 -8.94 6.77 13.46
C VAL A 219 -8.70 5.75 12.34
N LEU A 220 -7.99 4.67 12.63
CA LEU A 220 -7.69 3.64 11.64
C LEU A 220 -8.97 3.01 11.11
N LEU A 221 -9.87 2.59 12.01
CA LEU A 221 -11.16 2.02 11.62
C LEU A 221 -11.97 2.98 10.76
N ASP A 222 -12.06 4.25 11.14
CA ASP A 222 -12.87 5.20 10.39
C ASP A 222 -12.30 5.52 9.00
N VAL A 223 -10.97 5.67 8.89
CA VAL A 223 -10.30 5.97 7.61
C VAL A 223 -10.37 4.76 6.68
N LEU A 224 -10.13 3.56 7.18
CA LEU A 224 -10.17 2.33 6.39
C LEU A 224 -11.60 1.97 5.97
N ALA A 225 -12.59 2.13 6.86
CA ALA A 225 -13.99 1.98 6.50
C ALA A 225 -14.43 3.01 5.44
N PHE A 226 -13.97 4.26 5.55
CA PHE A 226 -14.21 5.26 4.51
C PHE A 226 -13.59 4.84 3.18
N ALA A 227 -12.32 4.41 3.16
CA ALA A 227 -11.64 3.94 1.96
C ALA A 227 -12.41 2.78 1.30
N GLN A 228 -12.88 1.81 2.10
CA GLN A 228 -13.69 0.69 1.62
C GLN A 228 -15.01 1.17 0.99
N ASN A 229 -15.69 2.13 1.61
CA ASN A 229 -16.92 2.72 1.06
C ASN A 229 -16.68 3.49 -0.25
N GLU A 230 -15.50 4.10 -0.43
CA GLU A 230 -15.06 4.72 -1.68
C GLU A 230 -14.62 3.70 -2.75
N GLY A 231 -14.64 2.40 -2.42
CA GLY A 231 -14.29 1.31 -3.33
C GLY A 231 -12.81 0.95 -3.33
N PHE A 232 -12.08 1.18 -2.24
CA PHE A 232 -10.73 0.67 -2.08
C PHE A 232 -10.71 -0.65 -1.30
N GLY A 233 -9.96 -1.65 -1.77
CA GLY A 233 -9.63 -2.84 -0.98
C GLY A 233 -8.46 -2.57 -0.05
N LEU A 234 -8.48 -3.06 1.19
CA LEU A 234 -7.32 -3.07 2.07
C LEU A 234 -6.49 -4.33 1.81
N ARG A 235 -5.20 -4.15 1.52
CA ARG A 235 -4.24 -5.22 1.24
C ARG A 235 -3.14 -5.36 2.29
N GLY A 236 -2.99 -4.33 3.13
CA GLY A 236 -2.06 -4.39 4.24
C GLY A 236 -2.07 -3.10 5.06
N LEU A 237 -1.72 -3.23 6.34
CA LEU A 237 -1.56 -2.12 7.26
C LEU A 237 -0.29 -2.34 8.08
N VAL A 238 0.56 -1.31 8.16
CA VAL A 238 1.77 -1.34 9.00
C VAL A 238 1.89 -0.05 9.79
N ARG A 239 2.61 -0.13 10.91
CA ARG A 239 3.05 1.05 11.64
C ARG A 239 4.27 1.67 10.95
N SER A 240 4.32 2.99 10.84
CA SER A 240 5.50 3.69 10.36
C SER A 240 6.71 3.40 11.28
N PRO A 241 7.90 3.07 10.73
CA PRO A 241 9.09 2.82 11.54
C PRO A 241 9.59 4.09 12.25
N LEU A 242 9.13 5.26 11.81
CA LEU A 242 9.50 6.55 12.36
C LEU A 242 8.27 7.26 12.92
N LEU A 243 8.44 7.91 14.07
CA LEU A 243 7.47 8.86 14.58
C LEU A 243 7.47 10.15 13.74
N GLY A 244 6.30 10.79 13.65
CA GLY A 244 6.16 12.12 13.09
C GLY A 244 6.98 13.16 13.87
N PRO A 245 7.18 14.39 13.34
CA PRO A 245 8.10 15.37 13.93
C PRO A 245 7.82 15.73 15.40
N LYS A 246 6.56 15.67 15.83
CA LYS A 246 6.13 15.92 17.22
C LYS A 246 6.01 14.64 18.08
N GLY A 247 6.45 13.49 17.56
CA GLY A 247 6.34 12.20 18.24
C GLY A 247 5.01 11.46 18.02
N ASN A 248 4.22 11.85 17.01
CA ASN A 248 3.00 11.11 16.66
C ASN A 248 3.35 9.75 16.06
N VAL A 249 2.60 8.73 16.46
CA VAL A 249 2.58 7.44 15.77
C VAL A 249 1.80 7.61 14.47
N GLU A 250 2.34 7.07 13.38
CA GLU A 250 1.73 7.13 12.04
C GLU A 250 1.69 5.71 11.46
N PHE A 251 0.80 5.46 10.51
CA PHE A 251 0.54 4.13 9.95
C PHE A 251 0.50 4.21 8.42
N LEU A 252 0.98 3.19 7.71
CA LEU A 252 0.84 3.09 6.26
C LEU A 252 -0.18 2.02 5.92
N ALA A 253 -1.16 2.37 5.10
CA ALA A 253 -2.12 1.44 4.53
C ALA A 253 -1.83 1.24 3.04
N TRP A 254 -1.79 -0.02 2.61
CA TRP A 254 -1.81 -0.39 1.20
C TRP A 254 -3.25 -0.67 0.78
N LEU A 255 -3.73 0.13 -0.15
CA LEU A 255 -5.06 0.05 -0.71
C LEU A 255 -4.98 -0.23 -2.21
N ASP A 256 -6.00 -0.86 -2.78
CA ASP A 256 -6.14 -0.99 -4.23
C ASP A 256 -7.56 -0.70 -4.71
N LEU A 257 -7.75 -0.57 -6.02
CA LEU A 257 -9.09 -0.45 -6.63
C LEU A 257 -9.67 -1.79 -7.09
N GLU A 258 -8.96 -2.91 -6.93
CA GLU A 258 -9.48 -4.25 -7.26
C GLU A 258 -10.49 -4.75 -6.23
N GLY A 259 -10.35 -4.31 -4.96
CA GLY A 259 -11.34 -4.61 -3.91
C GLY A 259 -12.77 -4.16 -4.24
N GLN A 260 -12.96 -3.13 -5.08
CA GLN A 260 -14.29 -2.77 -5.59
C GLN A 260 -14.88 -3.84 -6.50
N SER A 261 -14.08 -4.39 -7.41
CA SER A 261 -14.55 -5.41 -8.36
C SER A 261 -14.95 -6.69 -7.64
N GLN A 262 -14.17 -7.10 -6.64
CA GLN A 262 -14.46 -8.30 -5.84
C GLN A 262 -15.71 -8.11 -4.97
N SER A 263 -15.87 -6.93 -4.34
CA SER A 263 -17.05 -6.65 -3.51
C SER A 263 -18.35 -6.48 -4.31
N GLU A 264 -18.29 -5.88 -5.50
CA GLU A 264 -19.45 -5.80 -6.41
C GLU A 264 -19.83 -7.18 -6.96
N GLU A 265 -18.86 -7.98 -7.38
CA GLU A 265 -19.09 -9.36 -7.84
C GLU A 265 -19.70 -10.23 -6.74
N LEU A 266 -19.19 -10.11 -5.51
CA LEU A 266 -19.74 -10.82 -4.36
C LEU A 266 -21.19 -10.41 -4.06
N ARG A 267 -21.52 -9.13 -4.12
CA ARG A 267 -22.91 -8.65 -3.95
C ARG A 267 -23.85 -9.21 -5.02
N LEU A 268 -23.41 -9.27 -6.27
CA LEU A 268 -24.19 -9.85 -7.37
C LEU A 268 -24.40 -11.36 -7.18
N LEU A 269 -23.35 -12.08 -6.76
CA LEU A 269 -23.44 -13.50 -6.43
C LEU A 269 -24.39 -13.74 -5.26
N ASP A 270 -24.31 -12.95 -4.19
CA ASP A 270 -25.20 -13.07 -3.02
C ASP A 270 -26.67 -12.82 -3.40
N ALA A 271 -26.94 -11.82 -4.24
CA ALA A 271 -28.28 -11.58 -4.76
C ALA A 271 -28.77 -12.75 -5.65
N GLY A 272 -27.88 -13.33 -6.47
CA GLY A 272 -28.15 -14.52 -7.28
C GLY A 272 -28.47 -15.75 -6.43
N VAL A 273 -27.69 -15.99 -5.37
CA VAL A 273 -27.90 -17.06 -4.38
C VAL A 273 -29.28 -16.92 -3.74
N GLN A 274 -29.64 -15.74 -3.23
CA GLN A 274 -30.95 -15.50 -2.62
C GLN A 274 -32.11 -15.76 -3.61
N ARG A 275 -31.94 -15.38 -4.88
CA ARG A 275 -32.95 -15.62 -5.92
C ARG A 275 -33.13 -17.11 -6.22
N ALA A 276 -32.03 -17.85 -6.36
CA ALA A 276 -32.05 -19.29 -6.61
C ALA A 276 -32.64 -20.06 -5.42
N GLU A 277 -32.25 -19.71 -4.18
CA GLU A 277 -32.82 -20.28 -2.96
C GLU A 277 -34.34 -20.08 -2.88
N LYS A 278 -34.84 -18.89 -3.24
CA LYS A 278 -36.27 -18.61 -3.25
C LYS A 278 -37.02 -19.48 -4.27
N LYS A 279 -36.45 -19.69 -5.46
CA LYS A 279 -37.03 -20.56 -6.49
C LYS A 279 -37.05 -22.02 -6.06
N ILE A 280 -35.91 -22.54 -5.59
CA ILE A 280 -35.80 -23.92 -5.09
C ILE A 280 -36.79 -24.15 -3.95
N LYS A 281 -36.91 -23.21 -3.01
CA LYS A 281 -37.88 -23.32 -1.91
C LYS A 281 -39.33 -23.33 -2.39
N ALA A 282 -39.66 -22.61 -3.47
CA ALA A 282 -40.99 -22.67 -4.06
C ALA A 282 -41.29 -24.04 -4.68
N LEU A 283 -40.30 -24.64 -5.35
CA LEU A 283 -40.40 -26.00 -5.90
C LEU A 283 -40.52 -27.05 -4.78
N GLU A 284 -39.73 -26.95 -3.71
CA GLU A 284 -39.86 -27.82 -2.54
C GLU A 284 -41.27 -27.81 -1.95
N ILE A 285 -41.89 -26.63 -1.89
CA ILE A 285 -43.26 -26.46 -1.38
C ILE A 285 -44.28 -27.03 -2.36
N GLN A 286 -44.16 -26.72 -3.65
CA GLN A 286 -45.08 -27.19 -4.70
C GLN A 286 -45.13 -28.72 -4.77
N TYR A 287 -43.97 -29.37 -4.69
CA TYR A 287 -43.84 -30.82 -4.82
C TYR A 287 -43.79 -31.57 -3.49
N GLN A 288 -43.85 -30.84 -2.36
CA GLN A 288 -43.74 -31.41 -1.00
C GLN A 288 -42.53 -32.34 -0.84
N LEU A 289 -41.42 -32.02 -1.51
CA LEU A 289 -40.22 -32.85 -1.58
C LEU A 289 -38.99 -31.98 -1.35
N LYS A 290 -38.05 -32.44 -0.52
CA LYS A 290 -36.81 -31.71 -0.26
C LYS A 290 -35.83 -31.89 -1.39
N THR A 291 -35.05 -30.84 -1.67
CA THR A 291 -34.11 -30.83 -2.80
C THR A 291 -33.12 -32.00 -2.79
N PRO A 292 -32.52 -32.41 -1.65
CA PRO A 292 -31.65 -33.60 -1.61
C PRO A 292 -32.39 -34.89 -1.99
N ASP A 293 -33.62 -35.07 -1.49
CA ASP A 293 -34.44 -36.25 -1.79
C ASP A 293 -34.92 -36.25 -3.24
N PHE A 294 -35.27 -35.07 -3.76
CA PHE A 294 -35.61 -34.87 -5.17
C PHE A 294 -34.45 -35.25 -6.09
N ILE A 295 -33.24 -34.76 -5.82
CA ILE A 295 -32.05 -35.07 -6.63
C ILE A 295 -31.78 -36.57 -6.62
N ALA A 296 -31.78 -37.21 -5.44
CA ALA A 296 -31.55 -38.64 -5.34
C ALA A 296 -32.56 -39.45 -6.17
N LYS A 297 -33.86 -39.10 -6.08
CA LYS A 297 -34.91 -39.76 -6.86
C LYS A 297 -34.81 -39.47 -8.36
N TYR A 298 -34.48 -38.24 -8.75
CA TYR A 298 -34.34 -37.87 -10.16
C TYR A 298 -33.13 -38.58 -10.81
N GLU A 299 -31.97 -38.63 -10.13
CA GLU A 299 -30.77 -39.31 -10.63
C GLU A 299 -30.93 -40.83 -10.72
N ASN A 300 -31.76 -41.41 -9.85
CA ASN A 300 -32.13 -42.83 -9.91
C ASN A 300 -33.22 -43.16 -10.94
N ASN A 301 -33.69 -42.17 -11.73
CA ASN A 301 -34.81 -42.30 -12.66
C ASN A 301 -36.13 -42.76 -12.00
N GLU A 302 -36.34 -42.40 -10.72
CA GLU A 302 -37.57 -42.70 -9.97
C GLU A 302 -38.67 -41.64 -10.18
N LEU A 303 -38.36 -40.55 -10.89
CA LEU A 303 -39.26 -39.46 -11.22
C LEU A 303 -39.41 -39.33 -12.74
N GLU A 304 -40.63 -39.02 -13.19
CA GLU A 304 -40.88 -38.71 -14.59
C GLU A 304 -40.24 -37.37 -14.95
N GLU A 305 -39.46 -37.33 -16.03
CA GLU A 305 -38.72 -36.13 -16.41
C GLU A 305 -39.68 -35.06 -16.95
N THR A 306 -39.82 -33.97 -16.21
CA THR A 306 -40.59 -32.79 -16.61
C THR A 306 -39.68 -31.58 -16.80
N VAL A 307 -40.17 -30.57 -17.52
CA VAL A 307 -39.47 -29.28 -17.67
C VAL A 307 -39.18 -28.66 -16.29
N GLU A 308 -40.12 -28.76 -15.36
CA GLU A 308 -40.00 -28.20 -14.01
C GLU A 308 -38.93 -28.92 -13.17
N PHE A 309 -38.76 -30.24 -13.35
CA PHE A 309 -37.69 -31.00 -12.68
C PHE A 309 -36.30 -30.70 -13.27
N ALA A 310 -36.21 -30.53 -14.59
CA ALA A 310 -34.99 -30.07 -15.23
C ALA A 310 -34.61 -28.64 -14.77
N GLU A 311 -35.59 -27.76 -14.62
CA GLU A 311 -35.40 -26.42 -14.05
C GLU A 311 -34.92 -26.49 -12.59
N TRP A 312 -35.50 -27.36 -11.77
CA TRP A 312 -35.08 -27.53 -10.37
C TRP A 312 -33.60 -27.94 -10.26
N ILE A 313 -33.17 -28.93 -11.06
CA ILE A 313 -31.75 -29.33 -11.10
C ILE A 313 -30.86 -28.21 -11.62
N GLY A 314 -31.30 -27.49 -12.64
CA GLY A 314 -30.59 -26.33 -13.17
C GLY A 314 -30.34 -25.27 -12.11
N GLU A 315 -31.39 -24.89 -11.37
CA GLU A 315 -31.32 -23.91 -10.27
C GLU A 315 -30.43 -24.41 -9.12
N PHE A 316 -30.51 -25.69 -8.76
CA PHE A 316 -29.64 -26.27 -7.73
C PHE A 316 -28.16 -26.24 -8.13
N ARG A 317 -27.83 -26.67 -9.35
CA ARG A 317 -26.45 -26.63 -9.86
C ARG A 317 -25.91 -25.21 -9.94
N LEU A 318 -26.76 -24.26 -10.36
CA LEU A 318 -26.41 -22.84 -10.40
C LEU A 318 -26.15 -22.30 -8.98
N LEU A 319 -27.03 -22.62 -8.02
CA LEU A 319 -26.87 -22.24 -6.62
C LEU A 319 -25.54 -22.74 -6.04
N THR A 320 -25.20 -24.01 -6.26
CA THR A 320 -23.95 -24.60 -5.76
C THR A 320 -22.73 -23.88 -6.32
N ARG A 321 -22.68 -23.65 -7.63
CA ARG A 321 -21.57 -22.90 -8.27
C ARG A 321 -21.46 -21.46 -7.78
N MET A 322 -22.60 -20.77 -7.60
CA MET A 322 -22.59 -19.39 -7.08
C MET A 322 -22.10 -19.33 -5.64
N ARG A 323 -22.45 -20.31 -4.79
CA ARG A 323 -21.95 -20.41 -3.42
C ARG A 323 -20.45 -20.65 -3.36
N GLU A 324 -19.94 -21.62 -4.12
CA GLU A 324 -18.50 -21.90 -4.20
C GLU A 324 -17.71 -20.66 -4.65
N LYS A 325 -18.21 -19.96 -5.68
CA LYS A 325 -17.57 -18.73 -6.17
C LYS A 325 -17.62 -17.60 -5.15
N ALA A 326 -18.75 -17.42 -4.47
CA ALA A 326 -18.90 -16.42 -3.41
C ALA A 326 -17.98 -16.70 -2.23
N GLU A 327 -17.82 -17.96 -1.84
CA GLU A 327 -16.92 -18.39 -0.77
C GLU A 327 -15.45 -18.16 -1.14
N THR A 328 -15.06 -18.49 -2.37
CA THR A 328 -13.72 -18.20 -2.90
C THR A 328 -13.44 -16.71 -2.88
N LEU A 329 -14.35 -15.89 -3.39
CA LEU A 329 -14.21 -14.43 -3.39
C LEU A 329 -14.15 -13.87 -1.97
N ARG A 330 -14.95 -14.37 -1.00
CA ARG A 330 -14.88 -13.94 0.41
C ARG A 330 -13.53 -14.25 1.05
N ASN A 331 -12.92 -15.37 0.70
CA ASN A 331 -11.60 -15.75 1.20
C ASN A 331 -10.47 -14.93 0.55
N GLU A 332 -10.68 -14.42 -0.66
CA GLU A 332 -9.75 -13.54 -1.40
C GLU A 332 -9.97 -12.05 -1.13
N SER A 333 -11.18 -11.65 -0.75
CA SER A 333 -11.60 -10.27 -0.61
C SER A 333 -11.49 -9.80 0.84
N CYS A 334 -10.54 -8.90 1.06
CA CYS A 334 -10.41 -8.04 2.23
C CYS A 334 -10.03 -8.78 3.52
N GLU A 335 -8.81 -8.48 3.98
CA GLU A 335 -8.42 -8.72 5.36
C GLU A 335 -9.43 -8.06 6.32
N ASP A 336 -9.78 -8.75 7.41
CA ASP A 336 -10.67 -8.24 8.45
C ASP A 336 -10.05 -6.97 9.07
N ILE A 337 -10.57 -5.80 8.66
CA ILE A 337 -10.06 -4.46 9.03
C ILE A 337 -9.90 -4.36 10.56
N PRO A 338 -10.93 -4.66 11.39
CA PRO A 338 -10.78 -4.77 12.84
C PRO A 338 -9.60 -5.63 13.30
N ALA A 339 -9.45 -6.85 12.78
CA ALA A 339 -8.40 -7.76 13.20
C ALA A 339 -6.99 -7.24 12.85
N LEU A 340 -6.82 -6.67 11.66
CA LEU A 340 -5.56 -6.03 11.27
C LEU A 340 -5.21 -4.82 12.12
N VAL A 341 -6.20 -3.97 12.41
CA VAL A 341 -5.98 -2.79 13.25
C VAL A 341 -5.52 -3.22 14.64
N GLU A 342 -6.13 -4.25 15.22
CA GLU A 342 -5.67 -4.83 16.49
C GLU A 342 -4.24 -5.38 16.40
N ALA A 343 -3.95 -6.15 15.35
CA ALA A 343 -2.62 -6.73 15.15
C ALA A 343 -1.52 -5.65 15.04
N VAL A 344 -1.77 -4.58 14.28
CA VAL A 344 -0.82 -3.48 14.11
C VAL A 344 -0.62 -2.66 15.37
N LEU A 345 -1.68 -2.46 16.16
CA LEU A 345 -1.61 -1.72 17.43
C LEU A 345 -0.98 -2.53 18.56
N ALA A 346 -1.04 -3.87 18.49
CA ALA A 346 -0.37 -4.76 19.42
C ALA A 346 1.16 -4.73 19.29
N ILE A 347 1.70 -4.29 18.14
CA ILE A 347 3.14 -4.15 17.92
C ILE A 347 3.66 -2.93 18.70
N PRO A 348 4.55 -3.12 19.69
CA PRO A 348 5.07 -2.02 20.48
C PRO A 348 5.85 -1.00 19.62
N PRO A 349 5.90 0.28 20.03
CA PRO A 349 6.75 1.28 19.37
C PRO A 349 8.21 0.82 19.41
N SER A 350 8.91 0.88 18.27
CA SER A 350 10.36 0.69 18.20
C SER A 350 11.12 1.88 18.77
#